data_AF-X0UYV8-F1
#
_entry.id   AF-X0UYV8-F1
#
_cell.length_a   1.000
_cell.length_b   1.000
_cell.length_c   1.000
_cell.angle_alpha   90.00
_cell.angle_beta   90.00
_cell.angle_gamma   90.00
#
_symmetry.space_group_name_H-M   'P 1'
#
loop_
_entity.id
_entity.type
_entity.pdbx_description
1 polymer ?
#
loop_
_entity_poly.entity_id
_entity_poly.type
_entity_poly.pdbx_seq_one_letter_code
_entity_poly.pdbx_strand_id
1 'polypeptide(L)'
;MTSKQQNIKNKHDWQNVTVNHNLGRKVNVHKFNLDKVTLNLIGDIHYGSKFTAKDELLNVLDWCNDNDNPMILMGDIMETATRDSVGAGVYEQDEIVQRQLEHMVNLFKPLNHLILGSHVGNHEARVYNKSGLDLAKIFAKMINVPYLGVGAAHIIRVGNKSY
;
A
#
# COMPACT_ATOMS: atom_id res chain seq x y z
N MET A 1 -16.51 -3.42 38.36
CA MET A 1 -17.13 -3.96 37.14
C MET A 1 -16.89 -2.92 36.04
N THR A 2 -16.12 -3.12 34.98
CA THR A 2 -15.53 -4.32 34.40
C THR A 2 -14.28 -3.85 33.65
N SER A 3 -13.20 -4.60 33.81
CA SER A 3 -11.99 -4.53 33.02
C SER A 3 -12.28 -4.61 31.53
N LYS A 4 -11.63 -3.76 30.74
CA LYS A 4 -11.07 -4.07 29.41
C LYS A 4 -10.24 -2.90 28.86
N GLN A 5 -9.26 -2.44 29.64
CA GLN A 5 -8.00 -1.97 29.06
C GLN A 5 -7.02 -3.14 29.10
N GLN A 6 -7.27 -4.15 28.27
CA GLN A 6 -6.28 -5.20 28.01
C GLN A 6 -5.59 -4.85 26.69
N ASN A 7 -4.41 -4.21 26.83
CA ASN A 7 -3.24 -4.30 25.96
C ASN A 7 -3.45 -4.99 24.60
N ILE A 8 -3.91 -4.23 23.60
CA ILE A 8 -3.88 -4.63 22.19
C ILE A 8 -2.50 -4.28 21.60
N LYS A 9 -1.43 -4.83 22.19
CA LYS A 9 -0.06 -4.67 21.64
C LYS A 9 0.47 -5.93 20.94
N ASN A 10 -0.25 -7.06 21.00
CA ASN A 10 0.25 -8.36 20.55
C ASN A 10 -0.74 -9.15 19.65
N LYS A 11 -1.43 -8.52 18.69
CA LYS A 11 -2.26 -9.26 17.70
C LYS A 11 -1.54 -9.56 16.38
N HIS A 12 -0.51 -8.78 16.06
CA HIS A 12 0.26 -8.89 14.84
C HIS A 12 1.76 -8.93 15.17
N ASP A 13 2.37 -10.11 15.09
CA ASP A 13 3.82 -10.23 15.05
C ASP A 13 4.25 -10.14 13.59
N TRP A 14 4.53 -8.91 13.14
CA TRP A 14 5.12 -8.69 11.83
C TRP A 14 6.60 -9.12 11.86
N GLN A 15 6.89 -10.23 11.19
CA GLN A 15 8.26 -10.67 10.95
C GLN A 15 8.53 -10.64 9.45
N ASN A 16 9.43 -9.78 9.00
CA ASN A 16 10.05 -9.94 7.69
C ASN A 16 10.92 -11.19 7.69
N VAL A 17 10.33 -12.35 7.44
CA VAL A 17 11.10 -13.57 7.23
C VAL A 17 11.42 -13.64 5.74
N THR A 18 12.67 -13.32 5.39
CA THR A 18 13.20 -13.71 4.07
C THR A 18 13.39 -15.21 4.11
N VAL A 19 12.41 -15.97 3.65
CA VAL A 19 12.62 -17.40 3.39
C VAL A 19 13.25 -17.49 2.01
N ASN A 20 14.45 -18.03 1.96
CA ASN A 20 14.99 -18.56 0.71
C ASN A 20 14.13 -19.77 0.35
N HIS A 21 13.01 -19.53 -0.34
CA HIS A 21 12.23 -20.61 -0.93
C HIS A 21 13.11 -21.29 -1.98
N ASN A 22 12.98 -22.61 -2.13
CA ASN A 22 13.82 -23.50 -2.98
C ASN A 22 13.86 -23.14 -4.49
N LEU A 23 13.28 -22.01 -4.90
CA LEU A 23 13.28 -21.43 -6.24
C LEU A 23 14.19 -20.19 -6.37
N GLY A 24 14.92 -19.81 -5.32
CA GLY A 24 15.81 -18.63 -5.32
C GLY A 24 15.08 -17.27 -5.36
N ARG A 25 13.76 -17.26 -5.11
CA ARG A 25 12.94 -16.03 -5.09
C ARG A 25 12.69 -15.58 -3.64
N LYS A 26 12.81 -14.27 -3.38
CA LYS A 26 12.42 -13.67 -2.11
C LYS A 26 10.91 -13.78 -1.95
N VAL A 27 10.46 -14.32 -0.82
CA VAL A 27 9.04 -14.44 -0.47
C VAL A 27 8.80 -13.67 0.82
N ASN A 28 7.73 -12.87 0.86
CA ASN A 28 7.31 -12.14 2.05
C ASN A 28 6.36 -13.03 2.87
N VAL A 29 6.75 -13.41 4.08
CA VAL A 29 5.89 -14.22 4.96
C VAL A 29 5.27 -13.34 6.04
N HIS A 30 3.95 -13.35 6.10
CA HIS A 30 3.18 -12.63 7.11
C HIS A 30 2.49 -13.64 8.03
N LYS A 31 2.64 -13.50 9.35
CA LYS A 31 2.06 -14.41 10.33
C LYS A 31 1.02 -13.68 11.17
N PHE A 32 -0.16 -14.26 11.25
CA PHE A 32 -1.28 -13.74 12.01
C PHE A 32 -1.74 -14.82 13.00
N ASN A 33 -1.61 -14.54 14.30
CA ASN A 33 -2.06 -15.44 15.36
C ASN A 33 -3.56 -15.22 15.64
N LEU A 34 -4.36 -15.41 14.60
CA LEU A 34 -5.80 -15.16 14.56
C LEU A 34 -6.48 -16.30 13.81
N ASP A 35 -7.76 -16.54 14.07
CA ASP A 35 -8.55 -17.56 13.35
C ASP A 35 -8.94 -17.09 11.94
N LYS A 36 -9.02 -15.76 11.75
CA LYS A 36 -9.38 -15.10 10.50
C LYS A 36 -8.66 -13.77 10.38
N VAL A 37 -8.28 -13.41 9.16
CA VAL A 37 -7.76 -12.09 8.78
C VAL A 37 -8.44 -11.64 7.50
N THR A 38 -8.74 -10.35 7.41
CA THR A 38 -9.13 -9.70 6.15
C THR A 38 -7.93 -8.92 5.64
N LEU A 39 -7.41 -9.30 4.47
CA LEU A 39 -6.31 -8.61 3.80
C LEU A 39 -6.87 -7.73 2.69
N ASN A 40 -6.59 -6.42 2.77
CA ASN A 40 -7.03 -5.47 1.76
C ASN A 40 -5.95 -5.25 0.71
N LEU A 41 -6.36 -5.27 -0.56
CA LEU A 41 -5.52 -4.93 -1.69
C LEU A 41 -5.99 -3.58 -2.21
N ILE A 42 -5.19 -2.54 -2.01
CA ILE A 42 -5.56 -1.15 -2.32
C ILE A 42 -4.69 -0.66 -3.46
N GLY A 43 -5.26 -0.34 -4.60
CA GLY A 43 -4.58 0.24 -5.75
C GLY A 43 -5.56 1.04 -6.59
N ASP A 44 -5.10 1.52 -7.75
CA ASP A 44 -5.94 2.27 -8.69
C ASP A 44 -6.70 3.44 -8.03
N ILE A 45 -6.05 4.09 -7.07
CA ILE A 45 -6.59 5.28 -6.42
C ILE A 45 -6.55 6.45 -7.42
N HIS A 46 -5.50 6.51 -8.24
CA HIS A 46 -5.28 7.58 -9.22
C HIS A 46 -5.40 8.97 -8.60
N TYR A 47 -4.82 9.15 -7.40
CA TYR A 47 -4.97 10.41 -6.67
C TYR A 47 -4.41 11.58 -7.48
N GLY A 48 -5.22 12.62 -7.65
CA GLY A 48 -4.96 13.74 -8.54
C GLY A 48 -5.86 13.77 -9.76
N SER A 49 -6.47 12.64 -10.13
CA SER A 49 -7.57 12.61 -11.08
C SER A 49 -8.82 13.26 -10.49
N LYS A 50 -9.55 14.06 -11.28
CA LYS A 50 -10.86 14.64 -10.90
C LYS A 50 -11.93 13.59 -10.58
N PHE A 51 -11.72 12.34 -11.00
CA PHE A 51 -12.61 11.21 -10.75
C PHE A 51 -12.22 10.37 -9.54
N THR A 52 -11.18 10.79 -8.79
CA THR A 52 -10.78 10.09 -7.57
C THR A 52 -11.93 10.12 -6.56
N ALA A 53 -12.39 8.94 -6.15
CA ALA A 53 -13.40 8.74 -5.11
C ALA A 53 -12.80 8.95 -3.70
N LYS A 54 -12.51 10.21 -3.36
CA LYS A 54 -11.74 10.58 -2.15
C LYS A 54 -12.45 10.17 -0.86
N ASP A 55 -13.76 10.35 -0.78
CA ASP A 55 -14.54 10.02 0.41
C ASP A 55 -14.60 8.51 0.62
N GLU A 56 -14.75 7.74 -0.47
CA GLU A 56 -14.70 6.28 -0.45
C GLU A 56 -13.33 5.76 -0.02
N LEU A 57 -12.25 6.38 -0.50
CA LEU A 57 -10.90 6.05 -0.05
C LEU A 57 -10.76 6.25 1.47
N LEU A 58 -11.20 7.40 1.99
CA LEU A 58 -11.16 7.68 3.44
C LEU A 58 -11.96 6.63 4.22
N ASN A 59 -13.18 6.30 3.78
CA ASN A 59 -14.00 5.28 4.42
C ASN A 59 -13.33 3.90 4.45
N VAL A 60 -12.65 3.51 3.35
CA VAL A 60 -11.91 2.23 3.30
C VAL A 60 -10.72 2.25 4.26
N LEU A 61 -9.99 3.35 4.34
CA LEU A 61 -8.82 3.48 5.23
C LEU A 61 -9.24 3.51 6.70
N ASP A 62 -10.30 4.23 7.04
CA ASP A 62 -10.89 4.25 8.38
C ASP A 62 -11.35 2.84 8.77
N TRP A 63 -12.05 2.14 7.87
CA TRP A 63 -12.45 0.75 8.12
C TRP A 63 -11.26 -0.19 8.30
N CYS A 64 -10.18 -0.03 7.53
CA CYS A 64 -8.95 -0.81 7.72
C CYS A 64 -8.33 -0.54 9.09
N ASN A 65 -8.27 0.72 9.50
CA ASN A 65 -7.72 1.15 10.78
C ASN A 65 -8.55 0.64 11.97
N ASP A 66 -9.87 0.83 11.93
CA ASP A 66 -10.79 0.45 13.01
C ASP A 66 -10.86 -1.06 13.25
N ASN A 67 -10.53 -1.86 12.23
CA ASN A 67 -10.59 -3.32 12.28
C ASN A 67 -9.20 -4.00 12.29
N ASP A 68 -8.11 -3.23 12.40
CA ASP A 68 -6.73 -3.72 12.32
C ASP A 68 -6.47 -4.56 11.05
N ASN A 69 -7.11 -4.22 9.92
CA ASN A 69 -6.98 -5.02 8.70
C ASN A 69 -5.66 -4.68 7.98
N PRO A 70 -4.78 -5.66 7.75
CA PRO A 70 -3.57 -5.43 6.97
C PRO A 70 -3.88 -5.07 5.51
N MET A 71 -2.96 -4.33 4.89
CA MET A 71 -3.09 -3.83 3.53
C MET A 71 -1.85 -4.14 2.69
N ILE A 72 -2.02 -4.40 1.40
CA ILE A 72 -0.96 -4.32 0.39
C ILE A 72 -1.36 -3.24 -0.60
N LEU A 73 -0.45 -2.29 -0.85
CA LEU A 73 -0.68 -1.27 -1.86
C LEU A 73 -0.27 -1.82 -3.23
N MET A 74 -1.19 -1.82 -4.19
CA MET A 74 -1.07 -2.54 -5.47
C MET A 74 -0.55 -1.67 -6.63
N GLY A 75 -0.20 -0.41 -6.37
CA GLY A 75 0.23 0.54 -7.39
C GLY A 75 -0.90 1.44 -7.89
N ASP A 76 -0.58 2.38 -8.78
CA ASP A 76 -1.51 3.39 -9.29
C ASP A 76 -2.20 4.17 -8.15
N ILE A 77 -1.41 4.51 -7.14
CA ILE A 77 -1.80 5.32 -5.99
C ILE A 77 -1.96 6.78 -6.41
N MET A 78 -1.10 7.26 -7.30
CA MET A 78 -1.10 8.64 -7.82
C MET A 78 -1.36 8.65 -9.33
N GLU A 79 -2.14 9.62 -9.80
CA GLU A 79 -2.48 9.75 -11.23
C GLU A 79 -1.22 9.97 -12.09
N THR A 80 -0.34 10.88 -11.66
CA THR A 80 0.94 11.19 -12.31
C THR A 80 0.86 11.42 -13.82
N ALA A 81 -0.25 11.98 -14.31
CA ALA A 81 -0.43 12.17 -15.74
C ALA A 81 0.62 13.14 -16.32
N THR A 82 1.23 12.72 -17.41
CA THR A 82 2.24 13.47 -18.17
C THR A 82 1.73 13.73 -19.58
N ARG A 83 2.40 14.60 -20.35
CA ARG A 83 2.05 14.87 -21.76
C ARG A 83 2.07 13.63 -22.66
N ASP A 84 2.81 12.60 -22.26
CA ASP A 84 2.92 11.33 -22.98
C ASP A 84 2.03 10.23 -22.37
N SER A 85 1.21 10.57 -21.37
CA SER A 85 0.21 9.65 -20.82
C SER A 85 -0.88 9.38 -21.87
N VAL A 86 -1.45 8.18 -21.80
CA VAL A 86 -2.63 7.84 -22.60
C VAL A 86 -3.82 8.65 -22.11
N GLY A 87 -4.56 9.29 -23.03
CA GLY A 87 -5.75 10.07 -22.71
C GLY A 87 -5.48 11.53 -22.34
N ALA A 88 -6.48 12.20 -21.76
CA ALA A 88 -6.45 13.64 -21.45
C ALA A 88 -5.97 13.97 -20.03
N GLY A 89 -5.53 12.97 -19.23
CA GLY A 89 -5.28 13.13 -17.80
C GLY A 89 -4.33 14.28 -17.42
N VAL A 90 -3.34 14.61 -18.27
CA VAL A 90 -2.42 15.74 -18.01
C VAL A 90 -3.13 17.09 -18.00
N TYR A 91 -4.23 17.23 -18.73
CA TYR A 91 -5.05 18.43 -18.82
C TYR A 91 -6.24 18.41 -17.85
N GLU A 92 -6.55 17.25 -17.26
CA GLU A 92 -7.72 17.03 -16.41
C GLU A 92 -7.38 16.79 -14.93
N GLN A 93 -6.12 16.47 -14.61
CA GLN A 93 -5.69 16.29 -13.22
C GLN A 93 -5.73 17.63 -12.46
N ASP A 94 -6.19 17.57 -11.21
CA ASP A 94 -6.42 18.75 -10.38
C ASP A 94 -5.16 19.18 -9.60
N GLU A 95 -4.15 18.31 -9.53
CA GLU A 95 -2.96 18.52 -8.72
C GLU A 95 -1.67 18.12 -9.45
N ILE A 96 -0.59 18.85 -9.16
CA ILE A 96 0.76 18.48 -9.61
C ILE A 96 1.28 17.26 -8.85
N VAL A 97 2.16 16.49 -9.49
CA VAL A 97 2.71 15.23 -8.95
C VAL A 97 3.28 15.36 -7.53
N GLN A 98 4.00 16.45 -7.23
CA GLN A 98 4.56 16.68 -5.89
C GLN A 98 3.47 16.75 -4.81
N ARG A 99 2.34 17.42 -5.09
CA ARG A 99 1.22 17.53 -4.13
C ARG A 99 0.45 16.22 -4.01
N GLN A 100 0.31 15.47 -5.11
CA GLN A 100 -0.25 14.11 -5.07
C GLN A 100 0.56 13.23 -4.09
N LEU A 101 1.90 13.27 -4.19
CA LEU A 101 2.79 12.54 -3.28
C LEU A 101 2.62 12.99 -1.83
N GLU A 102 2.64 14.29 -1.55
CA GLU A 102 2.48 14.82 -0.19
C GLU A 102 1.15 14.41 0.45
N HIS A 103 0.04 14.50 -0.31
CA HIS A 103 -1.27 14.07 0.17
C HIS A 103 -1.31 12.57 0.46
N MET A 104 -0.80 11.73 -0.43
CA MET A 104 -0.75 10.29 -0.21
C MET A 104 0.15 9.91 0.97
N VAL A 105 1.30 10.59 1.14
CA VAL A 105 2.14 10.39 2.33
C VAL A 105 1.40 10.75 3.60
N ASN A 106 0.73 11.90 3.64
CA ASN A 106 -0.03 12.33 4.83
C ASN A 106 -1.15 11.34 5.18
N LEU A 107 -1.79 10.76 4.17
CA LEU A 107 -2.89 9.82 4.34
C LEU A 107 -2.42 8.43 4.82
N PHE A 108 -1.37 7.88 4.21
CA PHE A 108 -0.92 6.50 4.48
C PHE A 108 0.11 6.37 5.59
N LYS A 109 0.87 7.44 5.91
CA LYS A 109 1.93 7.38 6.94
C LYS A 109 1.41 6.99 8.34
N PRO A 110 0.25 7.48 8.82
CA PRO A 110 -0.32 7.03 10.10
C PRO A 110 -0.68 5.54 10.12
N LEU A 111 -0.97 4.96 8.95
CA LEU A 111 -1.42 3.57 8.77
C LEU A 111 -0.28 2.61 8.44
N ASN A 112 0.98 3.05 8.47
CA ASN A 112 2.13 2.26 8.01
C ASN A 112 2.27 0.89 8.70
N HIS A 113 1.82 0.78 9.95
CA HIS A 113 1.83 -0.44 10.75
C HIS A 113 0.87 -1.52 10.21
N LEU A 114 -0.10 -1.16 9.37
CA LEU A 114 -1.01 -2.08 8.68
C LEU A 114 -0.52 -2.46 7.28
N ILE A 115 0.42 -1.71 6.71
CA ILE A 115 0.83 -1.86 5.30
C ILE A 115 1.97 -2.86 5.19
N LEU A 116 1.69 -4.00 4.56
CA LEU A 116 2.63 -5.10 4.36
C LEU A 116 3.67 -4.80 3.26
N GLY A 117 3.39 -3.83 2.41
CA GLY A 117 4.28 -3.33 1.37
C GLY A 117 3.52 -2.58 0.28
N SER A 118 4.28 -1.97 -0.64
CA SER A 118 3.74 -1.16 -1.73
C SER A 118 4.38 -1.51 -3.07
N HIS A 119 3.54 -1.76 -4.06
CA HIS A 119 3.89 -2.00 -5.45
C HIS A 119 3.93 -0.69 -6.26
N VAL A 120 4.56 -0.77 -7.43
CA VAL A 120 4.50 0.29 -8.45
C VAL A 120 3.41 -0.05 -9.46
N GLY A 121 2.61 0.93 -9.84
CA GLY A 121 1.67 0.82 -10.95
C GLY A 121 2.23 1.45 -12.23
N ASN A 122 1.53 1.29 -13.35
CA ASN A 122 1.98 1.84 -14.62
C ASN A 122 1.88 3.36 -14.66
N HIS A 123 1.03 4.00 -13.84
CA HIS A 123 0.97 5.45 -13.72
C HIS A 123 2.27 5.98 -13.13
N GLU A 124 2.70 5.54 -11.94
CA GLU A 124 3.97 6.00 -11.37
C GLU A 124 5.19 5.59 -12.21
N ALA A 125 5.13 4.45 -12.89
CA ALA A 125 6.21 4.01 -13.80
C ALA A 125 6.44 5.00 -14.96
N ARG A 126 5.44 5.79 -15.37
CA ARG A 126 5.62 6.84 -16.40
C ARG A 126 6.61 7.89 -15.94
N VAL A 127 6.56 8.27 -14.66
CA VAL A 127 7.51 9.23 -14.07
C VAL A 127 8.92 8.64 -14.14
N TYR A 128 9.10 7.38 -13.74
CA TYR A 128 10.39 6.70 -13.83
C TYR A 128 10.94 6.67 -15.25
N ASN A 129 10.11 6.31 -16.23
CA ASN A 129 10.52 6.22 -17.64
C ASN A 129 10.90 7.58 -18.25
N LYS A 130 10.37 8.68 -17.71
CA LYS A 130 10.62 10.03 -18.24
C LYS A 130 11.73 10.79 -17.53
N SER A 131 11.85 10.64 -16.21
CA SER A 131 12.78 11.43 -15.39
C SER A 131 13.80 10.58 -14.62
N GLY A 132 13.69 9.24 -14.68
CA GLY A 132 14.49 8.32 -13.86
C GLY A 132 14.08 8.26 -12.40
N LEU A 133 12.98 8.93 -12.02
CA LEU A 133 12.51 9.01 -10.64
C LEU A 133 11.47 7.93 -10.34
N ASP A 134 11.81 6.99 -9.45
CA ASP A 134 10.88 5.96 -8.99
C ASP A 134 9.99 6.52 -7.87
N LEU A 135 8.86 7.10 -8.29
CA LEU A 135 7.94 7.78 -7.38
C LEU A 135 7.28 6.81 -6.39
N ALA A 136 6.93 5.59 -6.81
CA ALA A 136 6.35 4.58 -5.94
C ALA A 136 7.35 4.14 -4.85
N LYS A 137 8.63 3.99 -5.19
CA LYS A 137 9.69 3.71 -4.20
C LYS A 137 9.91 4.85 -3.23
N ILE A 138 9.87 6.10 -3.71
CA ILE A 138 9.96 7.29 -2.85
C ILE A 138 8.79 7.33 -1.87
N PHE A 139 7.57 7.15 -2.37
CA PHE A 139 6.37 7.09 -1.55
C PHE A 139 6.47 6.00 -0.46
N ALA A 140 6.81 4.76 -0.83
CA ALA A 140 6.98 3.65 0.11
C ALA A 140 8.02 3.97 1.20
N LYS A 141 9.14 4.61 0.83
CA LYS A 141 10.16 5.06 1.78
C LYS A 141 9.64 6.14 2.73
N MET A 142 8.86 7.11 2.22
CA MET A 142 8.34 8.23 3.02
C MET A 142 7.31 7.79 4.07
N ILE A 143 6.52 6.77 3.77
CA ILE A 143 5.57 6.17 4.72
C ILE A 143 6.20 5.03 5.57
N ASN A 144 7.48 4.69 5.32
CA ASN A 144 8.25 3.68 6.04
C ASN A 144 7.67 2.25 5.89
N VAL A 145 7.40 1.82 4.66
CA VAL A 145 6.93 0.46 4.33
C VAL A 145 7.83 -0.20 3.27
N PRO A 146 7.83 -1.54 3.14
CA PRO A 146 8.58 -2.22 2.09
C PRO A 146 8.14 -1.81 0.68
N TYR A 147 9.08 -1.51 -0.20
CA TYR A 147 8.82 -1.38 -1.64
C TYR A 147 8.96 -2.75 -2.32
N LEU A 148 7.90 -3.18 -2.99
CA LEU A 148 7.76 -4.52 -3.57
C LEU A 148 8.04 -4.54 -5.09
N GLY A 149 8.20 -3.39 -5.73
CA GLY A 149 8.41 -3.29 -7.18
C GLY A 149 7.20 -3.81 -7.96
N VAL A 150 7.45 -4.35 -9.16
CA VAL A 150 6.39 -4.79 -10.10
C VAL A 150 5.73 -6.11 -9.66
N GLY A 151 6.37 -6.89 -8.79
CA GLY A 151 5.80 -8.15 -8.33
C GLY A 151 6.54 -8.74 -7.14
N ALA A 152 5.77 -9.34 -6.24
CA ALA A 152 6.27 -10.01 -5.05
C ALA A 152 5.40 -11.22 -4.71
N ALA A 153 6.03 -12.27 -4.19
CA ALA A 153 5.31 -13.43 -3.67
C ALA A 153 5.06 -13.25 -2.17
N HIS A 154 3.85 -13.57 -1.72
CA HIS A 154 3.43 -13.49 -0.33
C HIS A 154 3.01 -14.89 0.14
N ILE A 155 3.40 -15.25 1.36
CA ILE A 155 2.79 -16.36 2.10
C ILE A 155 2.08 -15.75 3.29
N ILE A 156 0.78 -16.00 3.39
CA ILE A 156 -0.08 -15.49 4.46
C ILE A 156 -0.39 -16.64 5.41
N ARG A 157 0.15 -16.61 6.63
CA ARG A 157 -0.11 -17.62 7.65
C ARG A 157 -1.15 -17.14 8.64
N VAL A 158 -2.28 -17.83 8.74
CA VAL A 158 -3.39 -17.51 9.65
C VAL A 158 -3.61 -18.72 10.55
N GLY A 159 -3.27 -18.58 11.83
CA GLY A 159 -3.20 -19.70 12.76
C GLY A 159 -2.27 -20.80 12.23
N ASN A 160 -2.82 -21.99 11.99
CA ASN A 160 -2.08 -23.16 11.50
C ASN A 160 -2.16 -23.37 9.98
N LYS A 161 -2.75 -22.43 9.22
CA LYS A 161 -2.92 -22.53 7.77
C LYS A 161 -2.04 -21.51 7.04
N SER A 162 -1.56 -21.86 5.85
CA SER A 162 -0.81 -20.97 4.95
C SER A 162 -1.56 -20.82 3.63
N TYR A 163 -1.60 -19.60 3.12
CA TYR A 163 -2.19 -19.19 1.84
C TYR A 163 -1.11 -18.56 0.97
#